data_AF-A0A2N1XAW6-F1
#
_entry.id   AF-A0A2N1XAW6-F1
#
_cell.length_a   1.000
_cell.length_b   1.000
_cell.length_c   1.000
_cell.angle_alpha   90.00
_cell.angle_beta   90.00
_cell.angle_gamma   90.00
#
_symmetry.space_group_name_H-M   'P 1'
#
loop_
_entity.id
_entity.type
_entity.pdbx_description
1 polymer ?
#
loop_
_entity_poly.entity_id
_entity_poly.type
_entity_poly.pdbx_seq_one_letter_code
_entity_poly.pdbx_strand_id
1 'polypeptide(L)'
;MSKQSGVSYTNVDKSYFEKRGLRRYAGVWSLWALGVGAVISGHFSGWNLGLANGWGSMLIATIIIAVMYLGLVYSIAEMAPAMPHTGAAYSFARSAMGPWGGFLTGLSENVEYVITPAVIVFFIGSYMSSIFGTPDAMQPLWWVGFYVVFVGLNIIGVELSFRVTLVVTLLALACLVVFWFSALPHIDFSRWAMNVASDGSALPDGGG
;
A
#
# COMPACT_ATOMS: atom_id res chain seq x y z
N MET A 1 48.06 -0.63 6.03
CA MET A 1 47.11 0.45 5.71
C MET A 1 45.77 -0.18 5.37
N SER A 2 44.83 -0.23 6.32
CA SER A 2 43.50 -0.80 6.07
C SER A 2 42.69 0.18 5.22
N LYS A 3 42.15 -0.30 4.09
CA LYS A 3 41.15 0.43 3.30
C LYS A 3 40.02 0.89 4.22
N GLN A 4 39.92 2.20 4.44
CA GLN A 4 38.71 2.79 5.01
C GLN A 4 37.59 2.60 3.98
N SER A 5 36.81 1.53 4.16
CA SER A 5 35.46 1.48 3.64
C SER A 5 34.70 2.60 4.35
N GLY A 6 34.05 3.50 3.61
CA GLY A 6 33.48 4.77 4.11
C GLY A 6 32.33 4.66 5.12
N VAL A 7 32.24 3.58 5.89
CA VAL A 7 31.22 3.36 6.91
C VAL A 7 31.90 2.89 8.21
N SER A 8 31.73 3.66 9.27
CA SER A 8 32.12 3.29 10.63
C SER A 8 30.98 2.56 11.31
N TYR A 9 31.25 1.38 11.87
CA TYR A 9 30.27 0.61 12.62
C TYR A 9 30.49 0.83 14.12
N THR A 10 29.43 1.22 14.82
CA THR A 10 29.44 1.27 16.29
C THR A 10 28.91 -0.04 16.83
N ASN A 11 29.75 -0.81 17.50
CA ASN A 11 29.29 -1.99 18.24
C ASN A 11 28.57 -1.50 19.50
N VAL A 12 27.27 -1.75 19.58
CA VAL A 12 26.43 -1.34 20.72
C VAL A 12 26.19 -2.55 21.61
N ASP A 13 26.30 -2.35 22.91
CA ASP A 13 26.19 -3.40 23.92
C ASP A 13 24.74 -3.91 24.04
N LYS A 14 24.54 -5.16 24.50
CA LYS A 14 23.20 -5.78 24.61
C LYS A 14 22.26 -4.97 25.51
N SER A 15 22.80 -4.33 26.54
CA SER A 15 22.08 -3.44 27.46
C SER A 15 21.40 -2.23 26.77
N TYR A 16 21.88 -1.83 25.58
CA TYR A 16 21.25 -0.77 24.78
C TYR A 16 19.90 -1.20 24.20
N PHE A 17 19.79 -2.45 23.75
CA PHE A 17 18.55 -2.99 23.19
C PHE A 17 17.52 -3.31 24.27
N GLU A 18 17.98 -3.81 25.43
CA GLU A 18 17.10 -4.09 26.58
C GLU A 18 16.36 -2.84 27.08
N LYS A 19 17.03 -1.69 27.13
CA LYS A 19 16.42 -0.41 27.53
C LYS A 19 15.37 0.13 26.54
N ARG A 20 15.29 -0.42 25.32
CA ARG A 20 14.38 0.02 24.25
C ARG A 20 13.39 -1.08 23.83
N GLY A 21 13.17 -2.07 24.70
CA GLY A 21 12.17 -3.10 24.48
C GLY A 21 10.76 -2.51 24.37
N LEU A 22 10.17 -2.55 23.19
CA LEU A 22 8.77 -2.22 22.97
C LEU A 22 7.88 -3.33 23.55
N ARG A 23 6.72 -2.97 24.13
CA ARG A 23 5.71 -3.97 24.51
C ARG A 23 5.24 -4.69 23.24
N ARG A 24 5.41 -6.02 23.20
CA ARG A 24 4.88 -6.85 22.12
C ARG A 24 3.35 -6.84 22.19
N TYR A 25 2.72 -6.07 21.31
CA TYR A 25 1.27 -5.90 21.27
C TYR A 25 0.62 -6.52 20.02
N ALA A 26 1.38 -6.69 18.93
CA ALA A 26 0.86 -7.22 17.68
C ALA A 26 0.95 -8.75 17.62
N GLY A 27 -0.18 -9.44 17.79
CA GLY A 27 -0.35 -10.86 17.48
C GLY A 27 -0.59 -11.12 15.98
N VAL A 28 -0.62 -12.39 15.59
CA VAL A 28 -0.79 -12.82 14.18
C VAL A 28 -2.03 -12.21 13.54
N TRP A 29 -3.17 -12.23 14.25
CA TRP A 29 -4.44 -11.68 13.74
C TRP A 29 -4.41 -10.17 13.56
N SER A 30 -3.76 -9.44 14.46
CA SER A 30 -3.58 -7.98 14.30
C SER A 30 -2.64 -7.65 13.16
N LEU A 31 -1.57 -8.43 12.94
CA LEU A 31 -0.66 -8.23 11.81
C LEU A 31 -1.36 -8.51 10.47
N TRP A 32 -2.16 -9.58 10.40
CA TRP A 32 -2.97 -9.90 9.24
C TRP A 32 -3.99 -8.79 8.94
N ALA A 33 -4.74 -8.34 9.97
CA ALA A 33 -5.73 -7.28 9.80
C ALA A 33 -5.11 -5.96 9.34
N LEU A 34 -3.92 -5.62 9.83
CA LEU A 34 -3.16 -4.45 9.37
C LEU A 34 -2.73 -4.57 7.91
N GLY A 35 -2.21 -5.73 7.51
CA GLY A 35 -1.82 -5.98 6.12
C GLY A 35 -3.01 -5.90 5.17
N VAL A 36 -4.12 -6.56 5.52
CA VAL A 36 -5.36 -6.56 4.72
C VAL A 36 -5.95 -5.15 4.61
N GLY A 37 -6.00 -4.40 5.71
CA GLY A 37 -6.49 -3.02 5.69
C GLY A 37 -5.66 -2.11 4.79
N ALA A 38 -4.33 -2.26 4.81
CA ALA A 38 -3.45 -1.53 3.90
C ALA A 38 -3.74 -1.86 2.42
N VAL A 39 -3.94 -3.12 2.07
CA VAL A 39 -4.24 -3.55 0.68
C VAL A 39 -5.61 -3.06 0.22
N ILE A 40 -6.63 -3.10 1.08
CA ILE A 40 -7.99 -2.63 0.75
C ILE A 40 -7.99 -1.16 0.35
N SER A 41 -7.17 -0.31 0.99
CA SER A 41 -7.07 1.10 0.61
C SER A 41 -6.67 1.30 -0.86
N GLY A 42 -5.81 0.43 -1.39
CA GLY A 42 -5.40 0.44 -2.80
C GLY A 42 -6.53 0.06 -3.77
N HIS A 43 -7.46 -0.79 -3.34
CA HIS A 43 -8.62 -1.19 -4.13
C HIS A 43 -9.54 -0.02 -4.46
N PHE A 44 -9.76 0.88 -3.50
CA PHE A 44 -10.52 2.11 -3.73
C PHE A 44 -9.73 3.09 -4.61
N SER A 45 -8.43 3.20 -4.38
CA SER A 45 -7.59 4.24 -4.97
C SER A 45 -7.25 4.01 -6.46
N GLY A 46 -6.70 2.84 -6.82
CA GLY A 46 -5.94 2.71 -8.09
C GLY A 46 -6.64 1.99 -9.24
N TRP A 47 -7.61 1.12 -8.95
CA TRP A 47 -8.07 0.12 -9.94
C TRP A 47 -8.88 0.72 -11.08
N ASN A 48 -9.62 1.79 -10.81
CA ASN A 48 -10.42 2.50 -11.81
C ASN A 48 -9.55 3.06 -12.95
N LEU A 49 -8.31 3.49 -12.64
CA LEU A 49 -7.37 3.98 -13.64
C LEU A 49 -6.86 2.85 -14.55
N GLY A 50 -6.66 1.65 -13.99
CA GLY A 50 -6.30 0.46 -14.78
C GLY A 50 -7.45 0.03 -15.69
N LEU A 51 -8.66 -0.06 -15.14
CA LEU A 51 -9.88 -0.44 -15.87
C LEU A 51 -10.25 0.56 -16.97
N ALA A 52 -9.88 1.84 -16.85
CA ALA A 52 -10.04 2.82 -17.93
C ALA A 52 -9.29 2.44 -19.21
N ASN A 53 -8.28 1.56 -19.12
CA ASN A 53 -7.54 1.03 -20.27
C ASN A 53 -8.11 -0.32 -20.78
N GLY A 54 -9.27 -0.75 -20.27
CA GLY A 54 -9.95 -1.98 -20.67
C GLY A 54 -9.82 -3.14 -19.67
N TRP A 55 -10.73 -4.10 -19.74
CA TRP A 55 -10.76 -5.24 -18.82
C TRP A 55 -9.70 -6.28 -19.15
N GLY A 56 -9.48 -6.58 -20.44
CA GLY A 56 -8.48 -7.57 -20.86
C GLY A 56 -7.05 -7.15 -20.49
N SER A 57 -6.71 -5.88 -20.70
CA SER A 57 -5.41 -5.31 -20.32
C SER A 57 -5.22 -5.32 -18.79
N MET A 58 -6.26 -4.94 -18.04
CA MET A 58 -6.25 -5.00 -16.57
C MET A 58 -6.09 -6.44 -16.05
N LEU A 59 -6.73 -7.42 -16.67
CA LEU A 59 -6.60 -8.84 -16.29
C LEU A 59 -5.16 -9.34 -16.48
N ILE A 60 -4.57 -9.09 -17.66
CA ILE A 60 -3.19 -9.49 -17.95
C ILE A 60 -2.22 -8.79 -17.00
N ALA A 61 -2.37 -7.47 -16.82
CA ALA A 61 -1.54 -6.70 -15.88
C ALA A 61 -1.65 -7.25 -14.45
N THR A 62 -2.86 -7.60 -14.00
CA THR A 62 -3.11 -8.19 -12.69
C THR A 62 -2.40 -9.53 -12.51
N ILE A 63 -2.42 -10.40 -13.53
CA ILE A 63 -1.72 -11.69 -13.49
C ILE A 63 -0.21 -11.49 -13.37
N ILE A 64 0.37 -10.59 -14.18
CA ILE A 64 1.82 -10.30 -14.15
C ILE A 64 2.23 -9.79 -12.76
N ILE A 65 1.51 -8.79 -12.25
CA ILE A 65 1.80 -8.22 -10.92
C ILE A 65 1.58 -9.25 -9.82
N ALA A 66 0.56 -10.10 -9.91
CA ALA A 66 0.33 -11.16 -8.92
C ALA A 66 1.51 -12.14 -8.84
N VAL A 67 2.05 -12.59 -9.98
CA VAL A 67 3.22 -13.47 -10.01
C VAL A 67 4.44 -12.79 -9.41
N MET A 68 4.70 -11.53 -9.78
CA MET A 68 5.80 -10.74 -9.21
C MET A 68 5.66 -10.58 -7.68
N TYR A 69 4.44 -10.30 -7.20
CA TYR A 69 4.16 -10.08 -5.80
C TYR A 69 4.27 -11.37 -4.97
N LEU A 70 3.87 -12.52 -5.53
CA LEU A 70 4.10 -13.83 -4.89
C LEU A 70 5.60 -14.08 -4.69
N GLY A 71 6.43 -13.81 -5.69
CA GLY A 71 7.89 -13.92 -5.58
C GLY A 71 8.46 -13.01 -4.50
N LEU A 72 7.99 -11.76 -4.43
CA LEU A 72 8.37 -10.80 -3.39
C LEU A 72 7.96 -11.29 -1.99
N VAL A 73 6.72 -11.75 -1.82
CA VAL A 73 6.19 -12.19 -0.53
C VAL A 73 6.94 -13.43 -0.03
N TYR A 74 7.22 -14.42 -0.89
CA TYR A 74 8.01 -15.59 -0.49
C TYR A 74 9.44 -15.21 -0.08
N SER A 75 10.06 -14.28 -0.81
CA SER A 75 11.40 -13.76 -0.45
C SER A 75 11.38 -13.10 0.93
N ILE A 76 10.39 -12.26 1.21
CA ILE A 76 10.23 -11.60 2.53
C ILE A 76 9.93 -12.64 3.62
N ALA A 77 9.12 -13.67 3.31
CA ALA A 77 8.75 -14.72 4.26
C ALA A 77 9.96 -15.56 4.71
N GLU A 78 10.95 -15.78 3.83
CA GLU A 78 12.20 -16.45 4.20
C GLU A 78 13.18 -15.52 4.95
N MET A 79 13.25 -14.25 4.55
CA MET A 79 14.17 -13.28 5.15
C MET A 79 13.73 -12.79 6.53
N ALA A 80 12.42 -12.65 6.79
CA ALA A 80 11.91 -12.11 8.05
C ALA A 80 12.25 -12.97 9.29
N PRO A 81 12.18 -14.32 9.25
CA PRO A 81 12.68 -15.17 10.32
C PRO A 81 14.21 -15.20 10.42
N ALA A 82 14.92 -15.12 9.29
CA ALA A 82 16.38 -15.16 9.24
C ALA A 82 17.03 -13.90 9.83
N MET A 83 16.36 -12.75 9.70
CA MET A 83 16.83 -11.44 10.17
C MET A 83 15.76 -10.74 11.03
N PRO A 84 15.50 -11.21 12.27
CA PRO A 84 14.36 -10.80 13.09
C PRO A 84 14.64 -9.48 13.85
N HIS A 85 15.12 -8.46 13.14
CA HIS A 85 15.32 -7.11 13.66
C HIS A 85 14.51 -6.09 12.86
N THR A 86 14.13 -5.00 13.51
CA THR A 86 13.38 -3.91 12.90
C THR A 86 14.23 -3.17 11.86
N GLY A 87 13.89 -3.33 10.58
CA GLY A 87 14.57 -2.62 9.49
C GLY A 87 14.05 -2.88 8.07
N ALA A 88 12.96 -3.62 7.91
CA ALA A 88 12.26 -3.82 6.62
C ALA A 88 13.20 -4.18 5.44
N ALA A 89 12.88 -3.70 4.23
CA ALA A 89 13.66 -4.03 3.04
C ALA A 89 15.06 -3.40 3.08
N TYR A 90 15.22 -2.21 3.71
CA TYR A 90 16.53 -1.61 3.98
C TYR A 90 17.48 -2.61 4.62
N SER A 91 17.04 -3.33 5.65
CA SER A 91 17.91 -4.25 6.37
C SER A 91 18.27 -5.49 5.56
N PHE A 92 17.35 -5.99 4.74
CA PHE A 92 17.62 -7.12 3.85
C PHE A 92 18.63 -6.72 2.77
N ALA A 93 18.42 -5.58 2.12
CA ALA A 93 19.34 -5.05 1.12
C ALA A 93 20.71 -4.72 1.73
N ARG A 94 20.73 -4.21 2.96
CA ARG A 94 21.99 -3.92 3.67
C ARG A 94 22.79 -5.18 3.94
N SER A 95 22.13 -6.27 4.34
CA SER A 95 22.79 -7.55 4.63
C SER A 95 23.22 -8.28 3.35
N ALA A 96 22.40 -8.25 2.29
CA ALA A 96 22.67 -8.98 1.05
C ALA A 96 23.60 -8.22 0.08
N MET A 97 23.44 -6.90 -0.04
CA MET A 97 24.12 -6.06 -1.05
C MET A 97 25.11 -5.05 -0.41
N GLY A 98 25.23 -5.06 0.91
CA GLY A 98 26.15 -4.22 1.68
C GLY A 98 25.70 -2.75 1.83
N PRO A 99 26.56 -1.89 2.44
CA PRO A 99 26.84 -0.59 1.87
C PRO A 99 25.71 0.26 1.31
N TRP A 100 25.92 0.46 0.02
CA TRP A 100 25.15 1.21 -0.95
C TRP A 100 23.79 0.58 -1.25
N GLY A 101 23.68 -0.75 -1.22
CA GLY A 101 22.40 -1.44 -1.40
C GLY A 101 21.41 -1.05 -0.30
N GLY A 102 21.85 -1.11 0.96
CA GLY A 102 21.06 -0.59 2.07
C GLY A 102 20.73 0.90 1.91
N PHE A 103 21.70 1.76 1.61
CA PHE A 103 21.45 3.19 1.43
C PHE A 103 20.40 3.50 0.36
N LEU A 104 20.50 2.87 -0.82
CA LEU A 104 19.57 3.09 -1.93
C LEU A 104 18.16 2.61 -1.59
N THR A 105 18.04 1.43 -0.99
CA THR A 105 16.75 0.89 -0.55
C THR A 105 16.14 1.78 0.52
N GLY A 106 16.93 2.23 1.50
CA GLY A 106 16.44 3.13 2.56
C GLY A 106 16.00 4.49 2.02
N LEU A 107 16.73 5.05 1.04
CA LEU A 107 16.30 6.28 0.36
C LEU A 107 14.98 6.08 -0.38
N SER A 108 14.84 4.96 -1.10
CA SER A 108 13.64 4.61 -1.83
C SER A 108 12.43 4.43 -0.89
N GLU A 109 12.62 3.71 0.23
CA GLU A 109 11.59 3.54 1.27
C GLU A 109 11.15 4.89 1.85
N ASN A 110 12.08 5.82 2.11
CA ASN A 110 11.71 7.15 2.61
C ASN A 110 10.82 7.92 1.63
N VAL A 111 11.16 7.86 0.33
CA VAL A 111 10.35 8.49 -0.72
C VAL A 111 8.97 7.83 -0.79
N GLU A 112 8.91 6.49 -0.75
CA GLU A 112 7.66 5.73 -0.71
C GLU A 112 6.77 6.16 0.47
N TYR A 113 7.33 6.25 1.68
CA TYR A 113 6.59 6.63 2.89
C TYR A 113 6.10 8.08 2.87
N VAL A 114 6.73 8.98 2.11
CA VAL A 114 6.27 10.38 1.95
C VAL A 114 5.19 10.49 0.87
N ILE A 115 5.35 9.77 -0.25
CA ILE A 115 4.41 9.82 -1.37
C ILE A 115 3.11 9.09 -1.04
N THR A 116 3.17 7.97 -0.30
CA THR A 116 1.99 7.14 -0.01
C THR A 116 0.87 7.93 0.69
N PRO A 117 1.12 8.69 1.77
CA PRO A 117 0.10 9.55 2.38
C PRO A 117 -0.44 10.61 1.42
N ALA A 118 0.41 11.20 0.57
CA ALA A 118 0.00 12.21 -0.39
C ALA A 118 -0.98 11.64 -1.43
N VAL A 119 -0.70 10.44 -1.94
CA VAL A 119 -1.59 9.72 -2.87
C VAL A 119 -2.92 9.38 -2.20
N ILE A 120 -2.89 8.86 -0.96
CA ILE A 120 -4.11 8.52 -0.21
C ILE A 120 -4.99 9.76 0.00
N VAL A 121 -4.39 10.87 0.45
CA VAL A 121 -5.11 12.13 0.68
C VAL A 121 -5.68 12.71 -0.64
N PHE A 122 -4.97 12.55 -1.77
CA PHE A 122 -5.49 12.92 -3.07
C PHE A 122 -6.79 12.19 -3.42
N PHE A 123 -6.82 10.87 -3.23
CA PHE A 123 -8.02 10.05 -3.48
C PHE A 123 -9.15 10.37 -2.51
N ILE A 124 -8.85 10.54 -1.22
CA ILE A 124 -9.88 10.98 -0.27
C ILE A 124 -10.47 12.33 -0.70
N GLY A 125 -9.63 13.27 -1.12
CA GLY A 125 -10.07 14.55 -1.65
C GLY A 125 -10.97 14.42 -2.89
N SER A 126 -10.64 13.55 -3.84
CA SER A 126 -11.49 13.33 -5.02
C SER A 126 -12.84 12.70 -4.67
N TYR A 127 -12.87 11.77 -3.70
CA TYR A 127 -14.13 11.23 -3.17
C TYR A 127 -14.97 12.30 -2.48
N MET A 128 -14.37 13.12 -1.62
CA MET A 128 -15.12 14.17 -0.92
C MET A 128 -15.65 15.21 -1.90
N SER A 129 -14.85 15.62 -2.89
CA SER A 129 -15.33 16.52 -3.95
C SER A 129 -16.52 15.94 -4.71
N SER A 130 -16.47 14.64 -5.02
CA SER A 130 -17.57 13.94 -5.70
C SER A 130 -18.83 13.83 -4.84
N ILE A 131 -18.69 13.54 -3.54
CA ILE A 131 -19.82 13.38 -2.60
C ILE A 131 -20.50 14.72 -2.31
N PHE A 132 -19.73 15.77 -2.08
CA PHE A 132 -20.25 17.09 -1.71
C PHE A 132 -20.45 18.02 -2.92
N GLY A 133 -20.10 17.59 -4.13
CA GLY A 133 -20.19 18.39 -5.34
C GLY A 133 -19.32 19.65 -5.30
N THR A 134 -18.17 19.62 -4.61
CA THR A 134 -17.30 20.80 -4.51
C THR A 134 -16.46 20.95 -5.77
N PRO A 135 -16.21 22.19 -6.25
CA PRO A 135 -15.32 22.43 -7.38
C PRO A 135 -13.91 21.87 -7.17
N ASP A 136 -13.24 21.47 -8.25
CA ASP A 136 -11.86 20.94 -8.21
C ASP A 136 -10.86 21.92 -7.56
N ALA A 137 -11.10 23.22 -7.70
CA ALA A 137 -10.30 24.26 -7.04
C ALA A 137 -10.31 24.18 -5.50
N MET A 138 -11.32 23.53 -4.91
CA MET A 138 -11.43 23.31 -3.47
C MET A 138 -10.76 22.01 -3.00
N GLN A 139 -10.26 21.17 -3.92
CA GLN A 139 -9.59 19.91 -3.56
C GLN A 139 -8.41 20.10 -2.57
N PRO A 140 -7.58 21.16 -2.67
CA PRO A 140 -6.54 21.43 -1.67
C PRO A 140 -7.06 21.64 -0.25
N LEU A 141 -8.29 22.15 -0.08
CA LEU A 141 -8.91 22.30 1.25
C LEU A 141 -9.21 20.94 1.88
N TRP A 142 -9.70 19.99 1.08
CA TRP A 142 -9.85 18.60 1.54
C TRP A 142 -8.50 18.00 1.93
N TRP A 143 -7.45 18.22 1.13
CA TRP A 143 -6.12 17.70 1.45
C TRP A 143 -5.60 18.20 2.80
N VAL A 144 -5.65 19.53 3.01
CA VAL A 144 -5.23 20.14 4.28
C VAL A 144 -6.08 19.62 5.43
N GLY A 145 -7.39 19.53 5.26
CA GLY A 145 -8.32 19.02 6.28
C GLY A 145 -7.96 17.60 6.73
N PHE A 146 -7.78 16.67 5.80
CA PHE A 146 -7.42 15.29 6.14
C PHE A 146 -6.00 15.16 6.70
N TYR A 147 -5.04 15.96 6.23
CA TYR A 147 -3.72 16.01 6.85
C TYR A 147 -3.78 16.45 8.32
N VAL A 148 -4.56 17.50 8.63
CA VAL A 148 -4.75 17.95 10.01
C VAL A 148 -5.35 16.82 10.86
N VAL A 149 -6.35 16.10 10.34
CA VAL A 149 -6.96 14.95 11.03
C VAL A 149 -5.93 13.84 11.26
N PHE A 150 -5.19 13.43 10.24
CA PHE A 150 -4.21 12.34 10.35
C PHE A 150 -3.04 12.69 11.26
N VAL A 151 -2.52 13.91 11.16
CA VAL A 151 -1.47 14.40 12.07
C VAL A 151 -2.00 14.48 13.49
N GLY A 152 -3.21 15.00 13.69
CA GLY A 152 -3.87 15.06 14.99
C GLY A 152 -4.02 13.67 15.63
N LEU A 153 -4.51 12.68 14.87
CA LEU A 153 -4.61 11.29 15.34
C LEU A 153 -3.24 10.70 15.70
N ASN A 154 -2.20 10.96 14.89
CA ASN A 154 -0.84 10.51 15.17
C ASN A 154 -0.25 11.15 16.44
N ILE A 155 -0.60 12.40 16.75
CA ILE A 155 -0.17 13.09 17.98
C ILE A 155 -0.89 12.52 19.21
N ILE A 156 -2.20 12.25 19.11
CA ILE A 156 -3.02 11.77 20.25
C ILE A 156 -2.55 10.40 20.73
N GLY A 157 -2.16 9.52 19.81
CA GLY A 157 -1.50 8.27 20.19
C GLY A 157 -1.78 7.12 19.25
N VAL A 158 -0.78 6.25 19.16
CA VAL A 158 -0.74 5.08 18.29
C VAL A 158 -1.90 4.09 18.55
N GLU A 159 -2.33 3.95 19.81
CA GLU A 159 -3.43 3.05 20.17
C GLU A 159 -4.77 3.49 19.54
N LEU A 160 -5.06 4.79 19.53
CA LEU A 160 -6.27 5.32 18.91
C LEU A 160 -6.23 5.11 17.40
N SER A 161 -5.10 5.43 16.77
CA SER A 161 -4.89 5.21 15.33
C SER A 161 -5.15 3.76 14.94
N PHE A 162 -4.66 2.79 15.73
CA PHE A 162 -4.93 1.37 15.48
C PHE A 162 -6.41 1.02 15.52
N ARG A 163 -7.15 1.51 16.53
CA ARG A 163 -8.60 1.27 16.64
C ARG A 163 -9.37 1.88 15.47
N VAL A 164 -9.04 3.12 15.10
CA VAL A 164 -9.66 3.81 13.95
C VAL A 164 -9.41 3.03 12.67
N THR A 165 -8.16 2.64 12.41
CA THR A 165 -7.80 1.86 11.21
C THR A 165 -8.58 0.55 11.14
N LEU A 166 -8.74 -0.18 12.25
CA LEU A 166 -9.53 -1.41 12.27
C LEU A 166 -11.00 -1.16 11.93
N VAL A 167 -11.63 -0.15 12.54
CA VAL A 167 -13.04 0.19 12.26
C VAL A 167 -13.23 0.59 10.80
N VAL A 168 -12.36 1.46 10.27
CA VAL A 168 -12.41 1.89 8.87
C VAL A 168 -12.21 0.70 7.92
N THR A 169 -11.31 -0.22 8.24
CA THR A 169 -11.08 -1.43 7.45
C THR A 169 -12.34 -2.31 7.41
N LEU A 170 -13.00 -2.52 8.54
CA LEU A 170 -14.24 -3.31 8.61
C LEU A 170 -15.38 -2.64 7.82
N LEU A 171 -15.52 -1.32 7.90
CA LEU A 171 -16.49 -0.57 7.10
C LEU A 171 -16.19 -0.69 5.59
N ALA A 172 -14.91 -0.56 5.21
CA ALA A 172 -14.48 -0.73 3.82
C ALA A 172 -14.79 -2.14 3.28
N LEU A 173 -14.56 -3.18 4.09
CA LEU A 173 -14.95 -4.55 3.77
C LEU A 173 -16.47 -4.69 3.58
N ALA A 174 -17.27 -4.08 4.46
CA ALA A 174 -18.72 -4.09 4.32
C ALA A 174 -19.17 -3.42 3.00
N CYS A 175 -18.59 -2.27 2.64
CA CYS A 175 -18.85 -1.61 1.36
C CYS A 175 -18.47 -2.51 0.17
N LEU A 176 -17.33 -3.19 0.22
CA LEU A 176 -16.91 -4.14 -0.83
C LEU A 176 -17.89 -5.30 -0.97
N VAL A 177 -18.38 -5.86 0.14
CA VAL A 177 -19.37 -6.94 0.12
C VAL A 177 -20.67 -6.47 -0.55
N VAL A 178 -21.17 -5.29 -0.16
CA VAL A 178 -22.36 -4.69 -0.78
C VAL A 178 -22.15 -4.46 -2.28
N PHE A 179 -20.97 -3.92 -2.65
CA PHE A 179 -20.61 -3.71 -4.06
C PHE A 179 -20.65 -5.02 -4.85
N TRP A 180 -20.02 -6.09 -4.36
CA TRP A 180 -20.03 -7.38 -5.05
C TRP A 180 -21.43 -7.96 -5.21
N PHE A 181 -22.24 -7.97 -4.15
CA PHE A 181 -23.63 -8.43 -4.25
C PHE A 181 -24.46 -7.62 -5.24
N SER A 182 -24.26 -6.30 -5.29
CA SER A 182 -24.94 -5.43 -6.25
C SER A 182 -24.41 -5.59 -7.68
N ALA A 183 -23.13 -5.91 -7.85
CA ALA A 183 -22.49 -6.00 -9.16
C ALA A 183 -22.73 -7.36 -9.85
N LEU A 184 -22.85 -8.45 -9.08
CA LEU A 184 -23.04 -9.81 -9.59
C LEU A 184 -24.15 -9.94 -10.66
N PRO A 185 -25.35 -9.33 -10.52
CA PRO A 185 -26.40 -9.40 -11.55
C PRO A 185 -26.09 -8.65 -12.85
N HIS A 186 -25.08 -7.77 -12.85
CA HIS A 186 -24.73 -6.90 -13.98
C HIS A 186 -23.47 -7.37 -14.74
N ILE A 187 -22.97 -8.56 -14.43
CA ILE A 187 -21.77 -9.10 -15.07
C ILE A 187 -22.11 -9.59 -16.48
N ASP A 188 -21.50 -8.96 -17.49
CA ASP A 188 -21.53 -9.40 -18.89
C ASP A 188 -20.09 -9.53 -19.43
N PHE A 189 -19.57 -10.75 -19.41
CA PHE A 189 -18.21 -11.04 -19.88
C PHE A 189 -18.05 -10.78 -21.39
N SER A 190 -19.09 -10.99 -22.19
CA SER A 190 -19.00 -10.84 -23.65
C SER A 190 -18.84 -9.38 -24.06
N ARG A 191 -19.54 -8.49 -23.34
CA ARG A 191 -19.49 -7.05 -23.55
C ARG A 191 -18.25 -6.42 -22.94
N TRP A 192 -17.95 -6.75 -21.69
CA TRP A 192 -16.95 -6.02 -20.91
C TRP A 192 -15.55 -6.62 -21.00
N ALA A 193 -15.42 -7.96 -21.10
CA ALA A 193 -14.10 -8.61 -21.12
C ALA A 193 -13.47 -8.68 -22.53
N MET A 194 -14.28 -8.70 -23.60
CA MET A 194 -13.82 -8.72 -25.00
C MET A 194 -14.04 -7.36 -25.70
N ASN A 195 -13.67 -6.28 -25.03
CA ASN A 195 -13.87 -4.91 -25.52
C ASN A 195 -12.65 -4.33 -26.25
N VAL A 196 -11.73 -5.17 -26.73
CA VAL A 196 -10.50 -4.78 -27.43
C VAL A 196 -10.40 -5.58 -28.73
N ALA A 197 -10.34 -4.90 -29.87
CA ALA A 197 -10.17 -5.51 -31.18
C ALA A 197 -8.72 -5.97 -31.42
N SER A 198 -8.50 -6.77 -32.47
CA SER A 198 -7.18 -7.31 -32.85
C SER A 198 -6.15 -6.24 -33.23
N ASP A 199 -6.59 -5.02 -33.55
CA ASP A 199 -5.77 -3.84 -33.83
C ASP A 199 -5.55 -2.95 -32.58
N GLY A 200 -6.09 -3.34 -31.43
CA GLY A 200 -5.99 -2.61 -30.16
C GLY A 200 -7.04 -1.52 -29.96
N SER A 201 -8.02 -1.36 -30.88
CA SER A 201 -9.10 -0.40 -30.73
C SER A 201 -10.17 -0.86 -29.73
N ALA A 202 -10.84 0.09 -29.06
CA ALA A 202 -11.90 -0.21 -28.10
C ALA A 202 -13.22 -0.57 -28.81
N LEU A 203 -13.84 -1.69 -28.43
CA LEU A 203 -15.14 -2.16 -28.90
C LEU A 203 -16.21 -1.85 -27.83
N PRO A 204 -17.07 -0.82 -28.02
CA PRO A 204 -18.02 -0.36 -27.00
C PRO A 204 -19.10 -1.40 -26.62
N ASP A 205 -19.38 -2.33 -27.54
CA ASP A 205 -20.38 -3.37 -27.39
C ASP A 205 -19.76 -4.77 -27.20
N GLY A 206 -18.43 -4.85 -27.05
CA GLY A 206 -17.68 -6.10 -26.92
C GLY A 206 -17.56 -6.89 -28.23
N GLY A 207 -17.32 -8.20 -28.12
CA GLY A 207 -17.23 -9.11 -29.26
C GLY A 207 -15.89 -9.13 -30.01
N GLY A 208 -14.81 -8.65 -29.37
CA GLY A 208 -13.43 -8.77 -29.87
C GLY A 208 -12.87 -10.19 -29.84
#